data_AF-A0A6A5SSJ5-F1
#
_entry.id   AF-A0A6A5SSJ5-F1
#
_cell.length_a   1.000
_cell.length_b   1.000
_cell.length_c   1.000
_cell.angle_alpha   90.00
_cell.angle_beta   90.00
_cell.angle_gamma   90.00
#
_symmetry.space_group_name_H-M   'P 1'
#
loop_
_entity.id
_entity.type
_entity.pdbx_description
1 polymer ?
#
loop_
_entity_poly.entity_id
_entity_poly.type
_entity_poly.pdbx_seq_one_letter_code
_entity_poly.pdbx_strand_id
1 'polypeptide(L)'
;MRAEAEAAVETTKGLLQDLVVVVSLVRTLTDSFGSASDLYRKLKRKAQPKSSDDEVEPHKRPHRLLHRRRNSVFSPERRRTDYSDSEEELICTSSTQVRAEYDRGYRKLGEPFARVTAQTQLQSQIIQLQQTLLNIHQDLLLSTYMAPSSSHSHLARLIETTRTARAVSIHALNLQYQRMLPPVPPSRLEPPMTIPGAFPPSADRRRSGQGSRSRSSSPGDSAPVKPKPAPKPPVHGTRLFCVYARDLQRNASMPLSDDYKAGGDNTCPFCRAYIATRPGKAWEIIVDSCKGTTDEHPKSTSRTFLVKNRFVIKCHRENGSFACVLCSRFMEADTVCKGVGALMDHMWREHTSEELERDGDIVECQ
;
A
#
# COMPACT_ATOMS: atom_id res chain seq x y z
N MET A 1 -17.63 36.16 36.01
CA MET A 1 -16.69 36.72 35.01
C MET A 1 -15.21 36.41 35.29
N ARG A 2 -14.55 36.91 36.35
CA ARG A 2 -13.10 36.59 36.57
C ARG A 2 -12.83 35.10 36.86
N ALA A 3 -13.65 34.47 37.70
CA ALA A 3 -13.50 33.05 38.04
C ALA A 3 -13.82 32.08 36.88
N GLU A 4 -14.75 32.44 35.99
CA GLU A 4 -15.04 31.65 34.77
C GLU A 4 -13.91 31.75 33.74
N ALA A 5 -13.30 32.94 33.61
CA ALA A 5 -12.16 33.12 32.73
C ALA A 5 -10.93 32.33 33.22
N GLU A 6 -10.71 32.28 34.53
CA GLU A 6 -9.61 31.53 35.15
C GLU A 6 -9.80 30.01 35.00
N ALA A 7 -11.03 29.51 35.17
CA ALA A 7 -11.37 28.10 34.92
C ALA A 7 -11.22 27.72 33.45
N ALA A 8 -11.58 28.60 32.50
CA ALA A 8 -11.40 28.37 31.08
C ALA A 8 -9.90 28.35 30.68
N VAL A 9 -9.07 29.18 31.31
CA VAL A 9 -7.62 29.20 31.10
C VAL A 9 -6.95 27.94 31.65
N GLU A 10 -7.34 27.46 32.83
CA GLU A 10 -6.76 26.23 33.38
C GLU A 10 -7.18 24.98 32.57
N THR A 11 -8.43 24.97 32.07
CA THR A 11 -8.91 23.90 31.19
C THR A 11 -8.13 23.89 29.88
N THR A 12 -7.95 25.04 29.22
CA THR A 12 -7.18 25.14 27.95
C THR A 12 -5.69 24.79 28.14
N LYS A 13 -5.10 25.09 29.30
CA LYS A 13 -3.73 24.68 29.64
C LYS A 13 -3.58 23.17 29.76
N GLY A 14 -4.57 22.47 30.34
CA GLY A 14 -4.61 21.00 30.35
C GLY A 14 -4.72 20.40 28.94
N LEU A 15 -5.53 21.00 28.06
CA LEU A 15 -5.70 20.52 26.69
C LEU A 15 -4.43 20.69 25.84
N LEU A 16 -3.71 21.80 26.02
CA LEU A 16 -2.43 22.04 25.35
C LEU A 16 -1.35 21.06 25.82
N GLN A 17 -1.34 20.69 27.11
CA GLN A 17 -0.41 19.68 27.61
C GLN A 17 -0.67 18.30 26.98
N ASP A 18 -1.93 17.85 26.91
CA ASP A 18 -2.29 16.56 26.28
C ASP A 18 -1.95 16.53 24.78
N LEU A 19 -2.15 17.64 24.07
CA LEU A 19 -1.81 17.77 22.66
C LEU A 19 -0.32 17.59 22.40
N VAL A 20 0.50 18.23 23.25
CA VAL A 20 1.96 18.17 23.17
C VAL A 20 2.45 16.74 23.44
N VAL A 21 1.74 15.96 24.27
CA VAL A 21 2.15 14.60 24.63
C VAL A 21 2.12 13.65 23.43
N VAL A 22 1.03 13.56 22.67
CA VAL A 22 0.95 12.57 21.55
C VAL A 22 1.92 12.93 20.42
N VAL A 23 2.02 14.22 20.06
CA VAL A 23 3.01 14.69 19.06
C VAL A 23 4.43 14.35 19.53
N SER A 24 4.73 14.59 20.81
CA SER A 24 6.04 14.27 21.38
C SER A 24 6.31 12.77 21.42
N LEU A 25 5.30 11.94 21.66
CA LEU A 25 5.43 10.48 21.61
C LEU A 25 5.69 9.98 20.20
N VAL A 26 4.96 10.48 19.20
CA VAL A 26 5.21 10.12 17.80
C VAL A 26 6.62 10.55 17.40
N ARG A 27 7.06 11.74 17.79
CA ARG A 27 8.44 12.21 17.56
C ARG A 27 9.47 11.29 18.22
N THR A 28 9.30 10.98 19.50
CA THR A 28 10.21 10.10 20.26
C THR A 28 10.26 8.69 19.67
N LEU A 29 9.12 8.17 19.22
CA LEU A 29 9.05 6.88 18.54
C LEU A 29 9.78 6.92 17.20
N THR A 30 9.63 8.00 16.41
CA THR A 30 10.38 8.17 15.16
C THR A 30 11.89 8.29 15.39
N ASP A 31 12.32 8.96 16.45
CA ASP A 31 13.74 9.07 16.82
C ASP A 31 14.29 7.70 17.27
N SER A 32 13.46 6.90 17.93
CA SER A 32 13.80 5.52 18.32
C SER A 32 13.95 4.59 17.12
N PHE A 33 13.12 4.74 16.08
CA PHE A 33 13.30 4.03 14.80
C PHE A 33 14.57 4.47 14.05
N GLY A 34 14.93 5.75 14.11
CA GLY A 34 16.21 6.24 13.58
C GLY A 34 17.40 5.57 14.26
N SER A 35 17.37 5.52 15.59
CA SER A 35 18.39 4.84 16.40
C SER A 35 18.49 3.34 16.09
N ALA A 36 17.35 2.67 15.87
CA ALA A 36 17.29 1.28 15.44
C ALA A 36 17.90 1.07 14.04
N SER A 37 17.65 1.98 13.10
CA SER A 37 18.22 1.95 11.75
C SER A 37 19.75 2.04 11.77
N ASP A 38 20.30 2.95 12.58
CA ASP A 38 21.74 3.12 12.71
C ASP A 38 22.41 1.91 13.38
N LEU A 39 21.76 1.34 14.41
CA LEU A 39 22.23 0.12 15.06
C LEU A 39 22.19 -1.07 14.09
N TYR A 40 21.12 -1.22 13.31
CA TYR A 40 21.00 -2.24 12.28
C TYR A 40 22.16 -2.17 11.29
N ARG A 41 22.47 -0.97 10.77
CA ARG A 41 23.60 -0.76 9.84
C ARG A 41 24.93 -1.15 10.47
N LYS A 42 25.15 -0.82 11.75
CA LYS A 42 26.36 -1.21 12.50
C LYS A 42 26.47 -2.72 12.69
N LEU A 43 25.38 -3.39 13.05
CA LEU A 43 25.34 -4.85 13.22
C LEU A 43 25.55 -5.57 11.87
N LYS A 44 24.92 -5.10 10.79
CA LYS A 44 25.06 -5.67 9.44
C LYS A 44 26.50 -5.58 8.93
N ARG A 45 27.18 -4.45 9.14
CA ARG A 45 28.61 -4.28 8.80
C ARG A 45 29.53 -5.23 9.58
N LYS A 46 29.20 -5.54 10.84
CA LYS A 46 29.97 -6.49 11.66
C LYS A 46 29.67 -7.96 11.30
N ALA A 47 28.45 -8.26 10.87
CA ALA A 47 28.03 -9.60 10.48
C ALA A 47 28.58 -10.05 9.11
N GLN A 48 28.98 -9.12 8.24
CA GLN A 48 29.64 -9.39 6.96
C GLN A 48 31.16 -9.22 7.12
N PRO A 49 31.93 -10.30 7.42
CA PRO A 49 33.37 -10.20 7.41
C PRO A 49 33.84 -9.89 5.98
N LYS A 50 34.55 -8.76 5.81
CA LYS A 50 35.28 -8.43 4.57
C LYS A 50 36.20 -9.61 4.23
N SER A 51 36.01 -10.22 3.07
CA SER A 51 37.01 -11.06 2.41
C SER A 51 38.16 -10.17 1.90
N SER A 52 38.97 -9.68 2.82
CA SER A 52 40.18 -8.90 2.54
C SER A 52 41.37 -9.74 2.94
N ASP A 53 41.83 -10.58 2.02
CA ASP A 53 43.20 -11.07 2.03
C ASP A 53 43.72 -10.96 0.59
N ASP A 54 44.33 -9.82 0.30
CA ASP A 54 45.32 -9.63 -0.76
C ASP A 54 46.02 -8.30 -0.43
N GLU A 55 46.91 -8.38 0.56
CA GLU A 55 47.88 -7.35 0.88
C GLU A 55 49.20 -7.65 0.13
N VAL A 56 49.60 -6.67 -0.70
CA VAL A 56 50.96 -6.24 -1.10
C VAL A 56 51.87 -7.11 -1.99
N GLU A 57 52.23 -6.56 -3.16
CA GLU A 57 53.64 -6.30 -3.56
C GLU A 57 53.71 -5.33 -4.77
N PRO A 58 54.39 -4.16 -4.69
CA PRO A 58 54.54 -3.22 -5.80
C PRO A 58 55.92 -3.39 -6.44
N HIS A 59 56.04 -4.24 -7.46
CA HIS A 59 57.28 -4.37 -8.23
C HIS A 59 57.17 -3.76 -9.64
N LYS A 60 58.07 -2.80 -9.85
CA LYS A 60 58.33 -1.99 -11.05
C LYS A 60 58.56 -2.85 -12.30
N ARG A 61 57.96 -2.49 -13.46
CA ARG A 61 58.68 -2.06 -14.69
C ARG A 61 57.74 -1.70 -15.86
N PRO A 62 58.22 -0.91 -16.85
CA PRO A 62 57.39 -0.20 -17.83
C PRO A 62 57.41 -0.79 -19.26
N HIS A 63 56.47 -0.27 -20.09
CA HIS A 63 56.31 -0.38 -21.55
C HIS A 63 55.68 -1.66 -22.13
N ARG A 64 54.52 -1.56 -22.82
CA ARG A 64 54.40 -1.26 -24.27
C ARG A 64 52.94 -1.24 -24.74
N LEU A 65 52.78 -0.56 -25.86
CA LEU A 65 51.59 -0.19 -26.62
C LEU A 65 50.94 -1.34 -27.43
N LEU A 66 49.63 -1.18 -27.65
CA LEU A 66 48.76 -1.56 -28.79
C LEU A 66 48.15 -2.98 -28.96
N HIS A 67 46.82 -2.92 -29.15
CA HIS A 67 45.89 -3.79 -29.91
C HIS A 67 45.76 -5.28 -29.58
N ARG A 68 44.57 -5.71 -29.11
CA ARG A 68 43.71 -6.66 -29.87
C ARG A 68 42.28 -6.79 -29.32
N ARG A 69 41.34 -6.59 -30.23
CA ARG A 69 39.92 -7.00 -30.25
C ARG A 69 39.78 -8.52 -29.99
N ARG A 70 38.77 -8.96 -29.20
CA ARG A 70 37.76 -10.03 -29.51
C ARG A 70 37.22 -10.76 -28.25
N ASN A 71 35.89 -10.75 -28.15
CA ASN A 71 34.92 -11.62 -27.47
C ASN A 71 35.36 -12.79 -26.55
N SER A 72 34.79 -12.83 -25.35
CA SER A 72 34.34 -14.02 -24.60
C SER A 72 33.31 -13.55 -23.54
N VAL A 73 32.02 -13.89 -23.64
CA VAL A 73 31.40 -15.14 -23.16
C VAL A 73 31.60 -15.31 -21.64
N PHE A 74 30.50 -15.09 -20.90
CA PHE A 74 30.18 -15.60 -19.56
C PHE A 74 31.11 -15.28 -18.37
N SER A 75 30.61 -14.41 -17.48
CA SER A 75 30.70 -14.64 -16.03
C SER A 75 29.35 -14.30 -15.39
N PRO A 76 28.52 -15.30 -15.06
CA PRO A 76 27.32 -15.14 -14.27
C PRO A 76 27.65 -15.45 -12.82
N GLU A 77 28.24 -14.51 -12.06
CA GLU A 77 28.39 -14.74 -10.63
C GLU A 77 28.62 -13.45 -9.86
N ARG A 78 27.52 -12.86 -9.38
CA ARG A 78 27.40 -12.23 -8.06
C ARG A 78 25.92 -12.14 -7.68
N ARG A 79 25.25 -13.29 -7.71
CA ARG A 79 24.02 -13.52 -6.94
C ARG A 79 24.43 -13.62 -5.46
N ARG A 80 24.60 -12.50 -4.79
CA ARG A 80 24.61 -12.46 -3.33
C ARG A 80 23.83 -11.23 -2.86
N THR A 81 22.62 -11.52 -2.37
CA THR A 81 21.95 -10.81 -1.27
C THR A 81 20.92 -9.72 -1.63
N ASP A 82 20.00 -9.97 -2.56
CA ASP A 82 18.77 -9.15 -2.69
C ASP A 82 17.78 -9.37 -1.52
N TYR A 83 17.91 -10.46 -0.76
CA TYR A 83 16.98 -10.78 0.34
C TYR A 83 17.16 -9.90 1.59
N SER A 84 18.32 -9.23 1.73
CA SER A 84 18.66 -8.47 2.94
C SER A 84 18.40 -6.96 2.81
N ASP A 85 18.07 -6.48 1.62
CA ASP A 85 17.81 -5.05 1.38
C ASP A 85 16.38 -4.68 1.79
N SER A 86 15.42 -5.60 1.58
CA SER A 86 14.03 -5.45 2.02
C SER A 86 13.91 -5.23 3.54
N GLU A 87 14.73 -5.88 4.37
CA GLU A 87 14.66 -5.69 5.83
C GLU A 87 15.23 -4.35 6.29
N GLU A 88 16.28 -3.87 5.62
CA GLU A 88 16.87 -2.55 5.87
C GLU A 88 15.87 -1.46 5.51
N GLU A 89 15.26 -1.58 4.33
CA GLU A 89 14.22 -0.66 3.87
C GLU A 89 13.00 -0.64 4.81
N LEU A 90 12.56 -1.80 5.30
CA LEU A 90 11.44 -1.89 6.25
C LEU A 90 11.73 -1.16 7.57
N ILE A 91 12.96 -1.24 8.08
CA ILE A 91 13.38 -0.54 9.31
C ILE A 91 13.45 0.97 9.04
N CYS A 92 14.06 1.40 7.93
CA CYS A 92 14.19 2.81 7.59
C CYS A 92 12.83 3.49 7.33
N THR A 93 11.90 2.80 6.67
CA THR A 93 10.55 3.30 6.37
C THR A 93 9.58 3.21 7.55
N SER A 94 9.94 2.53 8.66
CA SER A 94 9.06 2.40 9.83
C SER A 94 8.67 3.76 10.43
N SER A 95 9.63 4.69 10.47
CA SER A 95 9.41 6.05 10.99
C SER A 95 8.43 6.86 10.13
N THR A 96 8.58 6.81 8.81
CA THR A 96 7.76 7.56 7.86
C THR A 96 6.33 7.02 7.82
N GLN A 97 6.15 5.70 7.90
CA GLN A 97 4.83 5.07 7.93
C GLN A 97 4.02 5.45 9.17
N VAL A 98 4.62 5.41 10.36
CA VAL A 98 3.93 5.79 11.61
C VAL A 98 3.58 7.28 11.60
N ARG A 99 4.50 8.14 11.13
CA ARG A 99 4.24 9.58 11.00
C ARG A 99 3.13 9.86 9.99
N ALA A 100 3.14 9.21 8.83
CA ALA A 100 2.12 9.38 7.80
C ALA A 100 0.72 9.00 8.30
N GLU A 101 0.59 7.93 9.10
CA GLU A 101 -0.68 7.55 9.71
C GLU A 101 -1.16 8.55 10.76
N TYR A 102 -0.24 9.07 11.58
CA TYR A 102 -0.56 10.15 12.50
C TYR A 102 -1.05 11.40 11.76
N ASP A 103 -0.31 11.86 10.75
CA ASP A 103 -0.64 13.05 9.95
C ASP A 103 -1.96 12.87 9.19
N ARG A 104 -2.26 11.64 8.75
CA ARG A 104 -3.53 11.29 8.12
C ARG A 104 -4.70 11.44 9.09
N GLY A 105 -4.56 10.95 10.32
CA GLY A 105 -5.59 11.10 11.35
C GLY A 105 -5.77 12.57 11.76
N TYR A 106 -4.67 13.28 11.96
CA TYR A 106 -4.65 14.68 12.34
C TYR A 106 -5.27 15.60 11.27
N ARG A 107 -4.96 15.40 9.99
CA ARG A 107 -5.54 16.19 8.89
C ARG A 107 -7.07 16.09 8.81
N LYS A 108 -7.65 14.97 9.22
CA LYS A 108 -9.10 14.73 9.08
C LYS A 108 -9.89 15.10 10.32
N LEU A 109 -9.33 14.83 11.50
CA LEU A 109 -10.03 14.95 12.78
C LEU A 109 -9.47 16.10 13.64
N GLY A 110 -8.35 16.70 13.24
CA GLY A 110 -7.74 17.86 13.89
C GLY A 110 -7.21 17.59 15.28
N GLU A 111 -7.28 18.63 16.12
CA GLU A 111 -6.85 18.62 17.51
C GLU A 111 -7.46 17.47 18.37
N PRO A 112 -8.75 17.10 18.23
CA PRO A 112 -9.31 15.92 18.89
C PRO A 112 -8.52 14.62 18.67
N PHE A 113 -7.89 14.45 17.50
CA PHE A 113 -7.09 13.26 17.21
C PHE A 113 -5.78 13.20 18.00
N ALA A 114 -5.26 14.35 18.38
CA ALA A 114 -4.07 14.44 19.22
C ALA A 114 -4.39 14.34 20.73
N ARG A 115 -5.67 14.31 21.13
CA ARG A 115 -6.12 14.38 22.53
C ARG A 115 -6.65 13.04 23.10
N VAL A 116 -5.84 11.98 23.08
CA VAL A 116 -5.99 10.77 23.94
C VAL A 116 -6.76 9.55 23.37
N THR A 117 -6.01 8.47 23.15
CA THR A 117 -6.24 7.07 23.59
C THR A 117 -5.11 6.14 23.12
N ALA A 118 -4.38 6.49 22.05
CA ALA A 118 -3.19 5.75 21.62
C ALA A 118 -1.95 5.99 22.50
N GLN A 119 -2.01 6.94 23.46
CA GLN A 119 -0.87 7.33 24.30
C GLN A 119 -0.21 6.15 25.01
N THR A 120 -0.98 5.34 25.75
CA THR A 120 -0.47 4.19 26.49
C THR A 120 0.12 3.13 25.56
N GLN A 121 -0.47 2.94 24.37
CA GLN A 121 0.02 1.98 23.39
C GLN A 121 1.34 2.45 22.75
N LEU A 122 1.41 3.71 22.32
CA LEU A 122 2.63 4.30 21.77
C LEU A 122 3.75 4.34 22.81
N GLN A 123 3.46 4.73 24.05
CA GLN A 123 4.43 4.70 25.16
C GLN A 123 4.97 3.29 25.41
N SER A 124 4.10 2.27 25.43
CA SER A 124 4.51 0.88 25.60
C SER A 124 5.46 0.43 24.49
N GLN A 125 5.19 0.81 23.22
CA GLN A 125 6.05 0.46 22.10
C GLN A 125 7.40 1.21 22.14
N ILE A 126 7.42 2.48 22.57
CA ILE A 126 8.67 3.23 22.78
C ILE A 126 9.53 2.54 23.83
N ILE A 127 8.96 2.17 24.97
CA ILE A 127 9.68 1.49 26.06
C ILE A 127 10.26 0.16 25.58
N GLN A 128 9.46 -0.67 24.89
CA GLN A 128 9.91 -1.97 24.38
C GLN A 128 11.05 -1.84 23.35
N LEU A 129 10.94 -0.87 22.44
CA LEU A 129 11.97 -0.60 21.45
C LEU A 129 13.26 -0.11 22.13
N GLN A 130 13.15 0.85 23.04
CA GLN A 130 14.30 1.40 23.77
C GLN A 130 14.99 0.35 24.65
N GLN A 131 14.24 -0.50 25.35
CA GLN A 131 14.78 -1.62 26.11
C GLN A 131 15.57 -2.57 25.21
N THR A 132 15.05 -2.88 24.03
CA THR A 132 15.75 -3.76 23.07
C THR A 132 17.04 -3.12 22.55
N LEU A 133 17.02 -1.82 22.23
CA LEU A 133 18.20 -1.07 21.81
C LEU A 133 19.28 -1.04 22.90
N LEU A 134 18.87 -0.79 24.15
CA LEU A 134 19.77 -0.77 25.31
C LEU A 134 20.38 -2.14 25.57
N ASN A 135 19.58 -3.21 25.56
CA ASN A 135 20.07 -4.58 25.76
C ASN A 135 21.11 -4.93 24.69
N ILE A 136 20.83 -4.65 23.42
CA ILE A 136 21.78 -4.90 22.33
C ILE A 136 23.05 -4.05 22.50
N HIS A 137 22.94 -2.77 22.90
CA HIS A 137 24.12 -1.93 23.16
C HIS A 137 24.96 -2.45 24.33
N GLN A 138 24.33 -2.87 25.43
CA GLN A 138 25.01 -3.44 26.57
C GLN A 138 25.72 -4.75 26.21
N ASP A 139 25.05 -5.63 25.48
CA ASP A 139 25.62 -6.89 24.98
C ASP A 139 26.85 -6.61 24.07
N LEU A 140 26.77 -5.57 23.23
CA LEU A 140 27.88 -5.13 22.38
C LEU A 140 29.06 -4.52 23.15
N LEU A 141 28.80 -3.87 24.29
CA LEU A 141 29.84 -3.26 25.12
C LEU A 141 30.53 -4.28 26.03
N LEU A 142 29.78 -5.24 26.57
CA LEU A 142 30.29 -6.26 27.50
C LEU A 142 31.03 -7.39 26.80
N SER A 143 30.70 -7.68 25.54
CA SER A 143 31.38 -8.72 24.77
C SER A 143 32.51 -8.11 23.94
N THR A 144 33.73 -8.14 24.49
CA THR A 144 34.97 -7.66 23.85
C THR A 144 35.32 -8.42 22.55
N TYR A 145 34.75 -9.62 22.36
CA TYR A 145 34.82 -10.41 21.13
C TYR A 145 33.42 -10.87 20.72
N MET A 146 32.85 -10.25 19.70
CA MET A 146 31.58 -10.67 19.12
C MET A 146 31.78 -11.93 18.28
N ALA A 147 31.22 -13.06 18.71
CA ALA A 147 31.05 -14.21 17.82
C ALA A 147 30.05 -13.85 16.70
N PRO A 148 30.28 -14.23 15.43
CA PRO A 148 29.35 -13.93 14.33
C PRO A 148 27.90 -14.37 14.59
N SER A 149 27.70 -15.42 15.39
CA SER A 149 26.38 -15.92 15.80
C SER A 149 25.62 -14.97 16.73
N SER A 150 26.29 -14.19 17.59
CA SER A 150 25.61 -13.21 18.44
C SER A 150 25.10 -12.01 17.63
N SER A 151 25.89 -11.52 16.67
CA SER A 151 25.50 -10.40 15.79
C SER A 151 24.23 -10.69 14.99
N HIS A 152 24.09 -11.91 14.46
CA HIS A 152 22.88 -12.32 13.74
C HIS A 152 21.65 -12.38 14.67
N SER A 153 21.82 -12.89 15.90
CA SER A 153 20.74 -12.94 16.88
C SER A 153 20.26 -11.56 17.33
N HIS A 154 21.17 -10.60 17.49
CA HIS A 154 20.83 -9.21 17.79
C HIS A 154 20.12 -8.54 16.61
N LEU A 155 20.56 -8.82 15.38
CA LEU A 155 19.92 -8.32 14.17
C LEU A 155 18.48 -8.80 14.05
N ALA A 156 18.24 -10.10 14.21
CA ALA A 156 16.91 -10.69 14.16
C ALA A 156 15.97 -10.11 15.23
N ARG A 157 16.47 -9.95 16.47
CA ARG A 157 15.72 -9.34 17.58
C ARG A 157 15.34 -7.90 17.28
N LEU A 158 16.30 -7.12 16.75
CA LEU A 158 16.07 -5.72 16.38
C LEU A 158 15.04 -5.57 15.26
N ILE A 159 15.13 -6.41 14.21
CA ILE A 159 14.17 -6.44 13.10
C ILE A 159 12.77 -6.74 13.63
N GLU A 160 12.63 -7.80 14.44
CA GLU A 160 11.33 -8.22 14.95
C GLU A 160 10.69 -7.14 15.82
N THR A 161 11.43 -6.61 16.81
CA THR A 161 10.91 -5.55 17.68
C THR A 161 10.53 -4.30 16.88
N THR A 162 11.30 -3.94 15.85
CA THR A 162 10.98 -2.80 14.98
C THR A 162 9.69 -3.04 14.19
N ARG A 163 9.51 -4.24 13.64
CA ARG A 163 8.29 -4.64 12.91
C ARG A 163 7.06 -4.63 13.83
N THR A 164 7.17 -5.22 15.02
CA THR A 164 6.10 -5.24 16.01
C THR A 164 5.73 -3.81 16.43
N ALA A 165 6.72 -3.00 16.81
CA ALA A 165 6.52 -1.62 17.24
C ALA A 165 5.80 -0.79 16.18
N ARG A 166 6.20 -0.93 14.91
CA ARG A 166 5.53 -0.28 13.77
C ARG A 166 4.08 -0.72 13.63
N ALA A 167 3.84 -2.04 13.55
CA ALA A 167 2.50 -2.59 13.32
C ALA A 167 1.53 -2.21 14.44
N VAL A 168 1.96 -2.34 15.70
CA VAL A 168 1.14 -1.99 16.87
C VAL A 168 0.87 -0.49 16.91
N SER A 169 1.86 0.36 16.57
CA SER A 169 1.67 1.82 16.54
C SER A 169 0.68 2.26 15.47
N ILE A 170 0.78 1.69 14.26
CA ILE A 170 -0.18 1.96 13.17
C ILE A 170 -1.59 1.49 13.55
N HIS A 171 -1.70 0.29 14.13
CA HIS A 171 -2.98 -0.23 14.59
C HIS A 171 -3.61 0.65 15.68
N ALA A 172 -2.81 1.10 16.66
CA ALA A 172 -3.24 2.00 17.72
C ALA A 172 -3.81 3.31 17.17
N LEU A 173 -3.09 3.94 16.22
CA LEU A 173 -3.52 5.17 15.56
C LEU A 173 -4.80 4.96 14.75
N ASN A 174 -4.93 3.84 14.03
CA ASN A 174 -6.13 3.50 13.29
C ASN A 174 -7.35 3.25 14.18
N LEU A 175 -7.16 2.54 15.30
CA LEU A 175 -8.24 2.28 16.25
C LEU A 175 -8.73 3.59 16.90
N GLN A 176 -7.80 4.49 17.22
CA GLN A 176 -8.15 5.83 17.71
C GLN A 176 -8.92 6.63 16.64
N TYR A 177 -8.46 6.58 15.38
CA TYR A 177 -9.15 7.22 14.27
C TYR A 177 -10.61 6.71 14.15
N GLN A 178 -10.82 5.40 14.21
CA GLN A 178 -12.15 4.79 14.11
C GLN A 178 -13.09 5.21 15.24
N ARG A 179 -12.59 5.30 16.48
CA ARG A 179 -13.39 5.69 17.65
C ARG A 179 -13.93 7.12 17.59
N MET A 180 -13.26 8.00 16.86
CA MET A 180 -13.63 9.41 16.74
C MET A 180 -14.41 9.74 15.47
N LEU A 181 -14.59 8.77 14.57
CA LEU A 181 -15.54 8.95 13.49
C LEU A 181 -16.96 9.00 14.09
N PRO A 182 -17.79 9.98 13.70
CA PRO A 182 -19.18 10.01 14.14
C PRO A 182 -19.86 8.68 13.77
N PRO A 183 -20.67 8.09 14.66
CA PRO A 183 -21.42 6.89 14.33
C PRO A 183 -22.24 7.19 13.08
N VAL A 184 -22.00 6.42 12.02
CA VAL A 184 -22.79 6.52 10.80
C VAL A 184 -24.25 6.38 11.23
N PRO A 185 -25.11 7.39 11.01
CA PRO A 185 -26.51 7.26 11.38
C PRO A 185 -27.02 6.00 10.70
N PRO A 186 -27.72 5.10 11.43
CA PRO A 186 -28.28 3.91 10.81
C PRO A 186 -29.14 4.40 9.65
N SER A 187 -28.70 4.08 8.43
CA SER A 187 -29.53 4.29 7.24
C SER A 187 -30.89 3.72 7.56
N ARG A 188 -31.90 4.59 7.49
CA ARG A 188 -33.31 4.26 7.67
C ARG A 188 -33.59 2.90 7.05
N LEU A 189 -33.94 1.95 7.93
CA LEU A 189 -34.87 0.83 7.70
C LEU A 189 -35.09 0.52 6.22
N GLU A 190 -34.26 -0.36 5.65
CA GLU A 190 -34.83 -1.28 4.69
C GLU A 190 -35.85 -2.14 5.45
N PRO A 191 -37.10 -2.23 4.99
CA PRO A 191 -38.08 -3.13 5.58
C PRO A 191 -37.51 -4.56 5.53
N PRO A 192 -37.68 -5.36 6.60
CA PRO A 192 -37.14 -6.70 6.63
C PRO A 192 -37.69 -7.48 5.44
N MET A 193 -36.80 -7.93 4.55
CA MET A 193 -37.17 -8.90 3.53
C MET A 193 -37.73 -10.12 4.26
N THR A 194 -39.03 -10.33 4.10
CA THR A 194 -39.73 -11.54 4.50
C THR A 194 -39.05 -12.71 3.80
N ILE A 195 -38.40 -13.57 4.59
CA ILE A 195 -37.87 -14.86 4.16
C ILE A 195 -39.04 -15.66 3.58
N PRO A 196 -39.03 -16.01 2.28
CA PRO A 196 -40.03 -16.90 1.71
C PRO A 196 -39.76 -18.32 2.22
N GLY A 197 -40.54 -18.78 3.21
CA GLY A 197 -40.42 -20.17 3.68
C GLY A 197 -40.88 -20.51 5.09
N ALA A 198 -41.47 -19.58 5.86
CA ALA A 198 -42.05 -19.93 7.15
C ALA A 198 -43.53 -20.34 6.99
N PHE A 199 -43.84 -21.57 7.43
CA PHE A 199 -45.17 -22.18 7.46
C PHE A 199 -46.21 -21.29 8.16
N PRO A 200 -47.47 -21.26 7.68
CA PRO A 200 -48.54 -20.52 8.36
C PRO A 200 -49.05 -21.30 9.58
N PRO A 201 -49.42 -20.63 10.69
CA PRO A 201 -50.21 -21.25 11.74
C PRO A 201 -51.68 -21.32 11.31
N SER A 202 -52.26 -22.49 11.48
CA SER A 202 -53.69 -22.76 11.32
C SER A 202 -54.52 -21.97 12.33
N ALA A 203 -55.52 -21.24 11.86
CA ALA A 203 -56.71 -20.92 12.65
C ALA A 203 -57.92 -20.67 11.72
N ASP A 204 -59.00 -21.36 12.05
CA ASP A 204 -60.29 -21.43 11.39
C ASP A 204 -61.01 -20.09 11.17
N ARG A 205 -61.70 -19.95 10.02
CA ARG A 205 -63.15 -19.67 10.01
C ARG A 205 -63.78 -19.67 8.59
N ARG A 206 -64.63 -20.69 8.38
CA ARG A 206 -65.94 -20.73 7.70
C ARG A 206 -66.37 -19.51 6.85
N ARG A 207 -66.72 -19.73 5.58
CA ARG A 207 -68.12 -19.73 5.07
C ARG A 207 -68.20 -19.95 3.55
N SER A 208 -68.87 -21.06 3.19
CA SER A 208 -69.91 -21.22 2.16
C SER A 208 -69.95 -20.33 0.90
N GLY A 209 -69.96 -20.99 -0.27
CA GLY A 209 -70.50 -20.50 -1.54
C GLY A 209 -70.06 -21.40 -2.70
N GLN A 210 -70.67 -22.57 -2.90
CA GLN A 210 -71.61 -22.85 -4.00
C GLN A 210 -71.20 -22.28 -5.37
N GLY A 211 -70.87 -23.17 -6.30
CA GLY A 211 -70.67 -22.84 -7.71
C GLY A 211 -70.32 -24.09 -8.52
N SER A 212 -71.35 -24.82 -8.95
CA SER A 212 -71.30 -26.06 -9.73
C SER A 212 -70.90 -25.83 -11.21
N ARG A 213 -70.59 -26.96 -11.88
CA ARG A 213 -70.60 -27.21 -13.35
C ARG A 213 -69.28 -26.89 -14.08
N SER A 214 -68.78 -27.65 -15.04
CA SER A 214 -69.09 -28.96 -15.63
C SER A 214 -67.92 -29.30 -16.57
N ARG A 215 -67.55 -30.59 -16.63
CA ARG A 215 -67.16 -31.40 -17.81
C ARG A 215 -66.61 -30.69 -19.06
N SER A 216 -65.41 -31.09 -19.50
CA SER A 216 -65.20 -31.72 -20.81
C SER A 216 -63.75 -32.16 -21.03
N SER A 217 -63.64 -33.36 -21.58
CA SER A 217 -62.48 -34.11 -22.03
C SER A 217 -61.87 -33.53 -23.32
N SER A 218 -60.54 -33.58 -23.48
CA SER A 218 -59.84 -34.24 -24.60
C SER A 218 -58.33 -33.93 -24.62
N PRO A 219 -57.50 -34.81 -25.21
CA PRO A 219 -56.04 -34.81 -25.06
C PRO A 219 -55.35 -33.99 -26.17
N GLY A 220 -54.30 -33.29 -25.80
CA GLY A 220 -53.47 -32.50 -26.71
C GLY A 220 -52.03 -32.50 -26.25
N ASP A 221 -51.27 -33.42 -26.81
CA ASP A 221 -49.81 -33.50 -26.80
C ASP A 221 -49.20 -32.14 -27.17
N SER A 222 -48.44 -31.53 -26.26
CA SER A 222 -47.43 -30.50 -26.54
C SER A 222 -46.69 -30.17 -25.25
N ALA A 223 -45.55 -30.82 -25.06
CA ALA A 223 -44.61 -30.48 -24.00
C ALA A 223 -44.16 -29.01 -24.11
N PRO A 224 -44.11 -28.23 -23.01
CA PRO A 224 -43.51 -26.91 -23.03
C PRO A 224 -41.99 -27.07 -23.10
N VAL A 225 -41.42 -26.82 -24.29
CA VAL A 225 -39.98 -26.66 -24.45
C VAL A 225 -39.54 -25.44 -23.64
N LYS A 226 -38.89 -25.72 -22.51
CA LYS A 226 -38.14 -24.73 -21.72
C LYS A 226 -37.23 -23.92 -22.67
N PRO A 227 -37.24 -22.59 -22.63
CA PRO A 227 -36.27 -21.80 -23.39
C PRO A 227 -34.87 -22.19 -22.92
N LYS A 228 -34.04 -22.66 -23.86
CA LYS A 228 -32.62 -22.91 -23.63
C LYS A 228 -32.00 -21.63 -23.06
N PRO A 229 -31.27 -21.70 -21.93
CA PRO A 229 -30.51 -20.55 -21.45
C PRO A 229 -29.53 -20.14 -22.54
N ALA A 230 -29.46 -18.83 -22.81
CA ALA A 230 -28.50 -18.25 -23.73
C ALA A 230 -27.09 -18.76 -23.36
N PRO A 231 -26.23 -19.05 -24.37
CA PRO A 231 -24.89 -19.54 -24.12
C PRO A 231 -24.17 -18.54 -23.21
N LYS A 232 -23.76 -19.01 -22.03
CA LYS A 232 -22.86 -18.25 -21.16
C LYS A 232 -21.65 -17.86 -22.01
N PRO A 233 -21.24 -16.58 -22.03
CA PRO A 233 -20.04 -16.20 -22.76
C PRO A 233 -18.89 -17.09 -22.29
N PRO A 234 -18.02 -17.53 -23.21
CA PRO A 234 -16.92 -18.43 -22.89
C PRO A 234 -16.16 -17.84 -21.71
N VAL A 235 -15.90 -18.68 -20.71
CA VAL A 235 -15.05 -18.36 -19.56
C VAL A 235 -13.66 -18.06 -20.13
N HIS A 236 -13.45 -16.80 -20.50
CA HIS A 236 -12.17 -16.31 -20.96
C HIS A 236 -11.24 -16.47 -19.75
N GLY A 237 -10.24 -17.36 -19.88
CA GLY A 237 -9.21 -17.55 -18.87
C GLY A 237 -8.72 -16.21 -18.35
N THR A 238 -8.49 -16.13 -17.04
CA THR A 238 -8.28 -14.91 -16.24
C THR A 238 -7.29 -13.94 -16.88
N ARG A 239 -7.75 -13.13 -17.83
CA ARG A 239 -6.95 -12.07 -18.45
C ARG A 239 -6.74 -11.02 -17.38
N LEU A 240 -5.47 -10.66 -17.15
CA LEU A 240 -5.13 -9.68 -16.14
C LEU A 240 -5.79 -8.33 -16.48
N PHE A 241 -5.70 -7.91 -17.74
CA PHE A 241 -6.25 -6.65 -18.24
C PHE A 241 -7.51 -6.88 -19.10
N CYS A 242 -8.40 -5.90 -19.12
CA CYS A 242 -9.47 -5.84 -20.11
C CYS A 242 -8.90 -5.80 -21.54
N VAL A 243 -9.63 -6.32 -22.53
CA VAL A 243 -9.23 -6.28 -23.95
C VAL A 243 -8.93 -4.86 -24.42
N TYR A 244 -9.84 -3.92 -24.15
CA TYR A 244 -9.63 -2.51 -24.51
C TYR A 244 -8.40 -1.92 -23.82
N ALA A 245 -8.20 -2.22 -22.52
CA ALA A 245 -7.00 -1.78 -21.79
C ALA A 245 -5.72 -2.27 -22.45
N ARG A 246 -5.68 -3.55 -22.83
CA ARG A 246 -4.53 -4.18 -23.49
C ARG A 246 -4.25 -3.59 -24.88
N ASP A 247 -5.29 -3.20 -25.61
CA ASP A 247 -5.12 -2.56 -26.91
C ASP A 247 -4.49 -1.16 -26.77
N LEU A 248 -4.87 -0.41 -25.73
CA LEU A 248 -4.20 0.86 -25.38
C LEU A 248 -2.73 0.65 -24.97
N GLN A 249 -2.40 -0.45 -24.29
CA GLN A 249 -1.02 -0.79 -23.94
C GLN A 249 -0.15 -1.11 -25.16
N ARG A 250 -0.73 -1.72 -26.20
CA ARG A 250 -0.03 -2.11 -27.44
C ARG A 250 0.14 -0.93 -28.40
N ASN A 251 -0.88 -0.07 -28.48
CA ASN A 251 -0.94 1.01 -29.46
C ASN A 251 -0.90 2.37 -28.75
N ALA A 252 0.30 2.92 -28.57
CA ALA A 252 0.48 4.23 -27.91
C ALA A 252 -0.28 5.37 -28.59
N SER A 253 -0.47 5.31 -29.91
CA SER A 253 -1.18 6.33 -30.70
C SER A 253 -2.71 6.18 -30.71
N MET A 254 -3.26 5.07 -30.20
CA MET A 254 -4.70 4.85 -30.18
C MET A 254 -5.36 5.86 -29.24
N PRO A 255 -6.34 6.68 -29.64
CA PRO A 255 -6.99 7.63 -28.74
C PRO A 255 -7.86 6.92 -27.70
N LEU A 256 -8.22 7.63 -26.61
CA LEU A 256 -9.25 7.17 -25.69
C LEU A 256 -10.64 7.27 -26.35
N SER A 257 -11.52 6.30 -26.06
CA SER A 257 -12.94 6.32 -26.39
C SER A 257 -13.61 7.62 -25.96
N ASP A 258 -14.64 8.01 -26.70
CA ASP A 258 -15.44 9.20 -26.41
C ASP A 258 -16.13 9.13 -25.04
N ASP A 259 -16.36 7.92 -24.52
CA ASP A 259 -16.89 7.65 -23.18
C ASP A 259 -16.03 8.26 -22.04
N TYR A 260 -14.74 8.53 -22.29
CA TYR A 260 -13.82 9.14 -21.33
C TYR A 260 -13.58 10.64 -21.56
N LYS A 261 -14.24 11.25 -22.55
CA LYS A 261 -14.16 12.69 -22.82
C LYS A 261 -15.10 13.47 -21.89
N ALA A 262 -15.01 14.80 -21.93
CA ALA A 262 -15.92 15.67 -21.19
C ALA A 262 -17.38 15.39 -21.60
N GLY A 263 -18.21 14.98 -20.64
CA GLY A 263 -19.61 14.58 -20.88
C GLY A 263 -19.83 13.09 -21.13
N GLY A 264 -18.77 12.28 -21.22
CA GLY A 264 -18.87 10.82 -21.29
C GLY A 264 -19.23 10.17 -19.95
N ASP A 265 -19.64 8.91 -19.99
CA ASP A 265 -20.08 8.15 -18.80
C ASP A 265 -18.94 7.46 -18.05
N ASN A 266 -17.71 7.57 -18.54
CA ASN A 266 -16.50 6.91 -18.05
C ASN A 266 -16.61 5.38 -17.95
N THR A 267 -17.42 4.76 -18.80
CA THR A 267 -17.51 3.30 -18.90
C THR A 267 -16.61 2.77 -19.99
N CYS A 268 -16.02 1.60 -19.76
CA CYS A 268 -15.23 0.93 -20.78
C CYS A 268 -16.14 0.41 -21.90
N PRO A 269 -15.85 0.70 -23.19
CA PRO A 269 -16.69 0.24 -24.30
C PRO A 269 -16.73 -1.29 -24.44
N PHE A 270 -15.73 -1.99 -23.89
CA PHE A 270 -15.62 -3.45 -23.97
C PHE A 270 -16.23 -4.16 -22.75
N CYS A 271 -15.71 -3.92 -21.55
CA CYS A 271 -16.18 -4.62 -20.34
C CYS A 271 -17.27 -3.88 -19.57
N ARG A 272 -17.65 -2.68 -19.99
CA ARG A 272 -18.64 -1.81 -19.31
C ARG A 272 -18.27 -1.43 -17.87
N ALA A 273 -17.04 -1.70 -17.43
CA ALA A 273 -16.57 -1.27 -16.13
C ALA A 273 -16.51 0.26 -16.06
N TYR A 274 -17.08 0.82 -14.99
CA TYR A 274 -16.98 2.25 -14.70
C TYR A 274 -15.61 2.57 -14.11
N ILE A 275 -14.91 3.55 -14.69
CA ILE A 275 -13.58 3.99 -14.27
C ILE A 275 -13.69 5.43 -13.79
N ALA A 276 -13.46 5.68 -12.51
CA ALA A 276 -13.62 7.00 -11.91
C ALA A 276 -12.47 7.99 -12.27
N THR A 277 -12.27 8.25 -13.56
CA THR A 277 -11.38 9.31 -14.06
C THR A 277 -12.16 10.57 -14.37
N ARG A 278 -11.60 11.74 -14.08
CA ARG A 278 -12.20 13.03 -14.49
C ARG A 278 -11.52 13.52 -15.76
N PRO A 279 -12.26 13.85 -16.83
CA PRO A 279 -11.69 14.43 -18.04
C PRO A 279 -10.86 15.68 -17.72
N GLY A 280 -9.67 15.78 -18.32
CA GLY A 280 -8.76 16.93 -18.10
C GLY A 280 -8.03 16.95 -16.76
N LYS A 281 -8.24 15.97 -15.86
CA LYS A 281 -7.41 15.80 -14.66
C LYS A 281 -6.31 14.77 -14.88
N ALA A 282 -5.19 14.97 -14.19
CA ALA A 282 -4.08 14.04 -14.10
C ALA A 282 -3.73 13.83 -12.62
N TRP A 283 -3.01 12.75 -12.32
CA TRP A 283 -2.47 12.50 -11.00
C TRP A 283 -1.02 12.95 -10.94
N GLU A 284 -0.60 13.49 -9.81
CA GLU A 284 0.77 13.93 -9.57
C GLU A 284 1.45 12.96 -8.60
N ILE A 285 2.64 12.48 -8.96
CA ILE A 285 3.49 11.57 -8.17
C ILE A 285 4.86 12.26 -8.05
N ILE A 286 5.40 12.37 -6.84
CA ILE A 286 6.65 13.08 -6.52
C ILE A 286 7.66 12.04 -6.02
N VAL A 287 8.52 11.53 -6.88
CA VAL A 287 9.50 10.53 -6.46
C VAL A 287 10.77 11.21 -5.96
N ASP A 288 11.16 10.92 -4.72
CA ASP A 288 12.43 11.40 -4.16
C ASP A 288 13.59 10.54 -4.69
N SER A 289 14.42 11.11 -5.56
CA SER A 289 15.62 10.45 -6.05
C SER A 289 16.80 10.75 -5.11
N CYS A 290 17.06 9.84 -4.17
CA CYS A 290 18.30 9.86 -3.39
C CYS A 290 19.47 9.37 -4.27
N LYS A 291 20.10 10.26 -5.04
CA LYS A 291 21.36 9.94 -5.69
C LYS A 291 22.46 9.85 -4.64
N GLY A 292 22.78 8.62 -4.23
CA GLY A 292 23.90 8.31 -3.37
C GLY A 292 25.21 8.67 -4.07
N THR A 293 25.72 9.87 -3.82
CA THR A 293 27.13 10.18 -4.04
C THR A 293 27.79 10.25 -2.68
N THR A 294 28.84 9.46 -2.55
CA THR A 294 29.73 9.38 -1.40
C THR A 294 30.27 10.77 -1.06
N ASP A 295 30.12 11.13 0.22
CA ASP A 295 30.88 12.11 1.00
C ASP A 295 30.47 13.59 1.12
N GLU A 296 29.47 14.13 0.41
CA GLU A 296 29.00 15.48 0.76
C GLU A 296 27.47 15.61 0.63
N HIS A 297 26.81 15.86 1.77
CA HIS A 297 25.40 16.26 1.94
C HIS A 297 24.46 15.87 0.79
N PRO A 298 23.74 14.73 0.88
CA PRO A 298 22.88 14.26 -0.21
C PRO A 298 21.79 15.29 -0.49
N LYS A 299 21.90 16.00 -1.62
CA LYS A 299 20.81 16.80 -2.17
C LYS A 299 19.77 15.82 -2.71
N SER A 300 18.69 15.63 -1.97
CA SER A 300 17.50 14.94 -2.45
C SER A 300 16.87 15.79 -3.57
N THR A 301 17.03 15.35 -4.81
CA THR A 301 16.24 15.88 -5.94
C THR A 301 14.93 15.12 -6.00
N SER A 302 13.84 15.81 -5.68
CA SER A 302 12.48 15.31 -5.93
C SER A 302 12.13 15.51 -7.41
N ARG A 303 11.57 14.47 -8.04
CA ARG A 303 11.11 14.48 -9.43
C ARG A 303 9.60 14.35 -9.44
N THR A 304 8.91 15.18 -10.21
CA THR A 304 7.44 15.20 -10.21
C THR A 304 6.93 14.65 -11.53
N PHE A 305 5.95 13.75 -11.48
CA PHE A 305 5.39 13.04 -12.61
C PHE A 305 3.88 13.23 -12.67
N LEU A 306 3.37 13.61 -13.84
CA LEU A 306 1.95 13.65 -14.17
C LEU A 306 1.53 12.37 -14.88
N VAL A 307 0.66 11.61 -14.23
CA VAL A 307 0.03 10.41 -14.75
C VAL A 307 -1.28 10.78 -15.44
N LYS A 308 -1.32 10.62 -16.76
CA LYS A 308 -2.51 10.92 -17.58
C LYS A 308 -3.61 9.89 -17.34
N ASN A 309 -4.87 10.28 -17.56
CA ASN A 309 -6.02 9.35 -17.47
C ASN A 309 -5.87 8.11 -18.36
N ARG A 310 -5.18 8.25 -19.50
CA ARG A 310 -4.89 7.14 -20.40
C ARG A 310 -4.11 6.01 -19.70
N PHE A 311 -3.16 6.37 -18.83
CA PHE A 311 -2.43 5.40 -18.03
C PHE A 311 -3.37 4.63 -17.09
N VAL A 312 -4.27 5.34 -16.40
CA VAL A 312 -5.24 4.73 -15.49
C VAL A 312 -6.15 3.74 -16.23
N ILE A 313 -6.62 4.14 -17.41
CA ILE A 313 -7.53 3.32 -18.22
C ILE A 313 -6.80 2.08 -18.74
N LYS A 314 -5.54 2.15 -19.18
CA LYS A 314 -4.84 0.94 -19.62
C LYS A 314 -4.52 -0.05 -18.49
N CYS A 315 -4.63 0.35 -17.23
CA CYS A 315 -4.47 -0.51 -16.06
C CYS A 315 -5.75 -1.26 -15.67
N HIS A 316 -6.92 -0.94 -16.23
CA HIS A 316 -8.17 -1.52 -15.73
C HIS A 316 -8.37 -2.99 -16.14
N ARG A 317 -9.15 -3.68 -15.30
CA ARG A 317 -9.56 -5.08 -15.44
C ARG A 317 -11.06 -5.16 -15.71
N GLU A 318 -11.53 -6.30 -16.17
CA GLU A 318 -12.95 -6.49 -16.55
C GLU A 318 -13.93 -6.30 -15.40
N ASN A 319 -13.49 -6.52 -14.15
CA ASN A 319 -14.30 -6.36 -12.94
C ASN A 319 -14.22 -4.94 -12.32
N GLY A 320 -13.65 -3.97 -13.03
CA GLY A 320 -13.45 -2.60 -12.52
C GLY A 320 -12.31 -2.45 -11.50
N SER A 321 -11.58 -3.51 -11.17
CA SER A 321 -10.29 -3.40 -10.48
C SER A 321 -9.18 -3.00 -11.45
N PHE A 322 -7.97 -2.80 -10.93
CA PHE A 322 -6.81 -2.35 -11.70
C PHE A 322 -5.66 -3.34 -11.53
N ALA A 323 -4.83 -3.50 -12.55
CA ALA A 323 -3.53 -4.15 -12.46
C ALA A 323 -2.45 -3.16 -12.89
N CYS A 324 -1.31 -3.15 -12.22
CA CYS A 324 -0.23 -2.23 -12.53
C CYS A 324 0.48 -2.65 -13.83
N VAL A 325 0.40 -1.80 -14.86
CA VAL A 325 1.10 -2.04 -16.14
C VAL A 325 2.62 -2.05 -15.97
N LEU A 326 3.15 -1.26 -15.04
CA LEU A 326 4.59 -1.21 -14.78
C LEU A 326 5.07 -2.52 -14.12
N CYS A 327 4.37 -3.05 -13.12
CA CYS A 327 4.65 -4.40 -12.59
C CYS A 327 4.66 -5.45 -13.69
N SER A 328 3.62 -5.49 -14.53
CA SER A 328 3.54 -6.50 -15.60
C SER A 328 4.67 -6.41 -16.64
N ARG A 329 5.41 -5.29 -16.68
CA ARG A 329 6.53 -5.05 -17.60
C ARG A 329 7.89 -5.22 -16.95
N PHE A 330 8.04 -4.82 -15.69
CA PHE A 330 9.35 -4.68 -15.03
C PHE A 330 9.53 -5.62 -13.83
N MET A 331 8.44 -6.18 -13.29
CA MET A 331 8.46 -7.04 -12.11
C MET A 331 8.11 -8.49 -12.48
N GLU A 332 8.51 -9.44 -11.62
CA GLU A 332 8.19 -10.86 -11.79
C GLU A 332 6.74 -11.19 -11.42
N ALA A 333 6.09 -10.32 -10.63
CA ALA A 333 4.74 -10.51 -10.14
C ALA A 333 3.84 -9.32 -10.49
N ASP A 334 2.61 -9.62 -10.89
CA ASP A 334 1.58 -8.63 -11.19
C ASP A 334 0.90 -8.13 -9.91
N THR A 335 0.84 -6.81 -9.74
CA THR A 335 0.08 -6.19 -8.64
C THR A 335 -1.32 -5.82 -9.08
N VAL A 336 -2.33 -6.22 -8.29
CA VAL A 336 -3.74 -5.88 -8.50
C VAL A 336 -4.23 -4.92 -7.42
N CYS A 337 -4.81 -3.79 -7.84
CA CYS A 337 -5.33 -2.73 -7.00
C CYS A 337 -6.86 -2.66 -7.08
N LYS A 338 -7.54 -2.45 -5.96
CA LYS A 338 -9.02 -2.39 -5.92
C LYS A 338 -9.63 -1.13 -6.55
N GLY A 339 -8.82 -0.10 -6.79
CA GLY A 339 -9.28 1.18 -7.34
C GLY A 339 -8.12 2.08 -7.76
N VAL A 340 -8.44 3.22 -8.39
CA VAL A 340 -7.44 4.17 -8.92
C VAL A 340 -6.50 4.69 -7.82
N GLY A 341 -7.04 5.06 -6.64
CA GLY A 341 -6.20 5.55 -5.54
C GLY A 341 -5.18 4.51 -5.04
N ALA A 342 -5.58 3.23 -4.98
CA ALA A 342 -4.67 2.15 -4.61
C ALA A 342 -3.62 1.88 -5.69
N LEU A 343 -3.97 2.07 -6.98
CA LEU A 343 -3.01 2.01 -8.08
C LEU A 343 -1.97 3.13 -7.97
N MET A 344 -2.39 4.36 -7.67
CA MET A 344 -1.47 5.50 -7.52
C MET A 344 -0.53 5.35 -6.32
N ASP A 345 -1.06 4.91 -5.16
CA ASP A 345 -0.24 4.66 -3.97
C ASP A 345 0.78 3.54 -4.22
N HIS A 346 0.38 2.47 -4.93
CA HIS A 346 1.30 1.41 -5.35
C HIS A 346 2.38 1.94 -6.31
N MET A 347 2.01 2.71 -7.33
CA MET A 347 2.99 3.29 -8.26
C MET A 347 4.00 4.18 -7.57
N TRP A 348 3.54 5.01 -6.64
CA TRP A 348 4.40 5.88 -5.86
C TRP A 348 5.42 5.09 -5.02
N ARG A 349 4.99 3.97 -4.41
CA ARG A 349 5.82 3.21 -3.47
C ARG A 349 6.80 2.26 -4.16
N GLU A 350 6.33 1.57 -5.19
CA GLU A 350 7.01 0.39 -5.72
C GLU A 350 7.75 0.65 -7.03
N HIS A 351 7.50 1.79 -7.70
CA HIS A 351 8.13 2.10 -8.98
C HIS A 351 9.12 3.25 -8.87
N THR A 352 10.27 3.05 -9.50
CA THR A 352 11.35 4.05 -9.55
C THR A 352 11.05 5.14 -10.57
N SER A 353 11.71 6.29 -10.45
CA SER A 353 11.55 7.40 -11.40
C SER A 353 11.85 6.97 -12.85
N GLU A 354 12.85 6.11 -13.02
CA GLU A 354 13.31 5.56 -14.28
C GLU A 354 12.27 4.62 -14.92
N GLU A 355 11.46 3.93 -14.10
CA GLU A 355 10.37 3.09 -14.59
C GLU A 355 9.15 3.90 -14.99
N LEU A 356 8.84 4.95 -14.23
CA LEU A 356 7.75 5.89 -14.56
C LEU A 356 8.00 6.57 -15.91
N GLU A 357 9.25 7.00 -16.18
CA GLU A 357 9.64 7.64 -17.45
C GLU A 357 9.51 6.74 -18.69
N ARG A 358 9.61 5.41 -18.52
CA ARG A 358 9.52 4.48 -19.65
C ARG A 358 8.12 4.40 -20.26
N ASP A 359 7.11 4.94 -19.59
CA ASP A 359 5.74 4.91 -20.07
C ASP A 359 5.28 6.29 -20.57
N GLY A 360 4.96 6.40 -21.87
CA GLY A 360 4.61 7.68 -22.50
C GLY A 360 3.31 8.36 -22.02
N ASP A 361 2.50 7.66 -21.20
CA ASP A 361 1.32 8.25 -20.56
C ASP A 361 1.63 8.87 -19.19
N ILE A 362 2.89 8.76 -18.73
CA ILE A 362 3.43 9.41 -17.54
C ILE A 362 4.46 10.43 -18.02
N VAL A 363 4.32 11.69 -17.59
CA VAL A 363 5.16 12.79 -18.06
C VAL A 363 5.81 13.47 -16.87
N GLU A 364 7.12 13.63 -16.88
CA GLU A 364 7.82 14.42 -15.86
C GLU A 364 7.49 15.92 -16.00
N CYS A 365 7.20 16.57 -14.87
CA CYS A 365 7.08 18.02 -14.77
C CYS A 365 8.46 18.63 -14.55
N GLN A 366 8.83 19.57 -15.41
CA GLN A 366 10.05 20.36 -15.29
C GLN A 366 9.86 21.57 -14.39
#